data_AF-A0A6M6JBF9-F1
#
_entry.id   AF-A0A6M6JBF9-F1
#
_cell.length_a   1.000
_cell.length_b   1.000
_cell.length_c   1.000
_cell.angle_alpha   90.00
_cell.angle_beta   90.00
_cell.angle_gamma   90.00
#
_symmetry.space_group_name_H-M   'P 1'
#
loop_
_entity.id
_entity.type
_entity.pdbx_description
1 polymer ?
#
loop_
_entity_poly.entity_id
_entity_poly.type
_entity_poly.pdbx_seq_one_letter_code
_entity_poly.pdbx_strand_id
1 'polypeptide(L)'
;MLIPGQGHVVAPGEGRVVDLGVTRMRVLAAGQDVTRGTFTLAEFSGGAGPWTVPHLHRGMEESFFVLDGEFAFTIGEQEVTGGTGSYLLVPRDTPHVLAATTEHARCLVLMVPGGQEEMFYELGALGADSLRDPAVRAAISARYDSVPV
;
A
#
# COMPACT_ATOMS: atom_id res chain seq x y z
N MET A 1 -10.43 1.83 19.00
CA MET A 1 -11.72 2.54 18.81
C MET A 1 -11.51 4.06 18.89
N LEU A 2 -11.91 4.84 17.88
CA LEU A 2 -12.01 6.30 17.94
C LEU A 2 -13.10 6.66 18.95
N ILE A 3 -12.72 7.37 20.00
CA ILE A 3 -13.65 7.94 20.97
C ILE A 3 -14.16 9.27 20.40
N PRO A 4 -15.48 9.47 20.22
CA PRO A 4 -16.01 10.75 19.76
C PRO A 4 -15.48 11.91 20.62
N GLY A 5 -14.88 12.91 19.96
CA GLY A 5 -14.21 14.04 20.64
C GLY A 5 -12.72 13.85 20.92
N GLN A 6 -12.12 12.72 20.56
CA GLN A 6 -10.68 12.49 20.64
C GLN A 6 -10.07 12.26 19.24
N GLY A 7 -8.95 12.92 18.96
CA GLY A 7 -8.20 12.71 17.72
C GLY A 7 -7.40 11.42 17.76
N HIS A 8 -7.23 10.79 16.59
CA HIS A 8 -6.24 9.72 16.41
C HIS A 8 -4.90 10.34 16.02
N VAL A 9 -3.86 10.06 16.79
CA VAL A 9 -2.52 10.61 16.60
C VAL A 9 -1.52 9.45 16.56
N VAL A 10 -0.65 9.45 15.56
CA VAL A 10 0.49 8.53 15.45
C VAL A 10 1.75 9.39 15.33
N ALA A 11 2.63 9.33 16.33
CA ALA A 11 3.84 10.14 16.32
C ALA A 11 4.85 9.63 15.27
N PRO A 12 5.87 10.45 14.91
CA PRO A 12 6.95 9.99 14.04
C PRO A 12 7.60 8.70 14.57
N GLY A 13 7.73 7.69 13.71
CA GLY A 13 8.27 6.38 14.08
C GLY A 13 7.31 5.44 14.80
N GLU A 14 6.14 5.91 15.21
CA GLU A 14 5.07 5.07 15.77
C GLU A 14 4.16 4.50 14.67
N GLY A 15 3.26 3.61 15.08
CA GLY A 15 2.34 2.90 14.20
C GLY A 15 2.74 1.44 14.02
N ARG A 16 1.80 0.61 13.58
CA ARG A 16 2.08 -0.80 13.30
C ARG A 16 2.96 -0.88 12.06
N VAL A 17 4.09 -1.54 12.19
CA VAL A 17 5.02 -1.80 11.08
C VAL A 17 4.89 -3.25 10.63
N VAL A 18 4.86 -3.43 9.33
CA VAL A 18 4.84 -4.74 8.65
C VAL A 18 6.00 -4.77 7.67
N ASP A 19 6.87 -5.76 7.80
CA ASP A 19 7.97 -5.99 6.86
C ASP A 19 7.51 -6.95 5.76
N LEU A 20 7.60 -6.53 4.50
CA LEU A 20 7.17 -7.29 3.32
C LEU A 20 8.38 -7.59 2.40
N GLY A 21 9.60 -7.42 2.91
CA GLY A 21 10.86 -7.74 2.24
C GLY A 21 11.29 -6.77 1.13
N VAL A 22 10.40 -6.45 0.20
CA VAL A 22 10.63 -5.43 -0.86
C VAL A 22 10.26 -4.02 -0.39
N THR A 23 9.31 -3.93 0.53
CA THR A 23 8.83 -2.68 1.12
C THR A 23 8.40 -2.93 2.55
N ARG A 24 8.25 -1.86 3.32
CA ARG A 24 7.77 -1.85 4.70
C ARG A 24 6.57 -0.94 4.78
N MET A 25 5.47 -1.48 5.28
CA MET A 25 4.25 -0.72 5.54
C MET A 25 4.22 -0.25 6.99
N ARG A 26 4.07 1.05 7.23
CA ARG A 26 3.76 1.64 8.54
C ARG A 26 2.35 2.21 8.51
N VAL A 27 1.46 1.61 9.29
CA VAL A 27 0.04 1.98 9.33
C VAL A 27 -0.17 3.25 10.15
N LEU A 28 -0.81 4.24 9.54
CA LEU A 28 -1.15 5.52 10.19
C LEU A 28 -2.60 5.54 10.68
N ALA A 29 -3.55 5.03 9.89
CA ALA A 29 -4.94 4.88 10.29
C ALA A 29 -5.62 3.78 9.47
N ALA A 30 -6.24 2.79 10.13
CA ALA A 30 -6.87 1.64 9.46
C ALA A 30 -7.87 0.92 10.38
N GLY A 31 -8.63 -0.03 9.82
CA GLY A 31 -9.50 -0.92 10.57
C GLY A 31 -10.78 -0.30 11.15
N GLN A 32 -11.66 -1.17 11.65
CA GLN A 32 -12.98 -0.79 12.18
C GLN A 32 -12.89 0.17 13.36
N ASP A 33 -11.85 -0.01 14.16
CA ASP A 33 -11.65 0.75 15.37
C ASP A 33 -11.21 2.19 15.12
N VAL A 34 -10.37 2.45 14.12
CA VAL A 34 -9.83 3.79 13.87
C VAL A 34 -10.58 4.46 12.73
N THR A 35 -10.80 3.79 11.60
CA THR A 35 -11.42 4.44 10.44
C THR A 35 -12.85 3.94 10.20
N ARG A 36 -13.37 3.03 11.01
CA ARG A 36 -14.66 2.35 10.74
C ARG A 36 -14.66 1.67 9.36
N GLY A 37 -13.48 1.28 8.88
CA GLY A 37 -13.26 0.72 7.55
C GLY A 37 -13.44 1.71 6.39
N THR A 38 -13.61 3.02 6.63
CA THR A 38 -13.86 3.97 5.54
C THR A 38 -12.63 4.25 4.68
N PHE A 39 -11.44 4.11 5.25
CA PHE A 39 -10.18 4.22 4.52
C PHE A 39 -9.05 3.53 5.29
N THR A 40 -7.95 3.29 4.60
CA THR A 40 -6.65 2.96 5.19
C THR A 40 -5.63 3.96 4.69
N LEU A 41 -4.86 4.54 5.61
CA LEU A 41 -3.73 5.40 5.30
C LEU A 41 -2.47 4.74 5.88
N ALA A 42 -1.49 4.47 5.02
CA ALA A 42 -0.23 3.87 5.41
C ALA A 42 0.94 4.56 4.70
N GLU A 43 2.09 4.56 5.33
CA GLU A 43 3.36 4.91 4.70
C GLU A 43 4.05 3.63 4.24
N PHE A 44 4.47 3.60 2.98
CA PHE A 44 5.32 2.54 2.43
C PHE A 44 6.73 3.07 2.21
N SER A 45 7.73 2.25 2.54
CA SER A 45 9.14 2.60 2.41
C SER A 45 9.99 1.40 2.01
N GLY A 46 11.00 1.59 1.18
CA GLY A 46 11.81 0.48 0.66
C GLY A 46 12.91 0.94 -0.27
N GLY A 47 13.62 -0.05 -0.84
CA GLY A 47 14.67 0.17 -1.83
C GLY A 47 14.18 0.07 -3.26
N ALA A 48 15.11 0.23 -4.20
CA ALA A 48 14.84 0.20 -5.62
C ALA A 48 14.27 -1.16 -6.06
N GLY A 49 13.45 -1.12 -7.12
CA GLY A 49 12.84 -2.29 -7.73
C GLY A 49 11.33 -2.38 -7.51
N PRO A 50 10.72 -3.46 -8.01
CA PRO A 50 9.27 -3.64 -7.96
C PRO A 50 8.81 -3.85 -6.52
N TRP A 51 7.83 -3.05 -6.09
CA TRP A 51 7.17 -3.22 -4.79
C TRP A 51 5.88 -4.01 -4.92
N THR A 52 5.26 -3.94 -6.10
CA THR A 52 4.07 -4.73 -6.44
C THR A 52 4.32 -5.54 -7.70
N VAL A 53 3.39 -6.45 -7.98
CA VAL A 53 3.21 -7.03 -9.30
C VAL A 53 2.03 -6.37 -10.01
N PRO A 54 1.87 -6.56 -11.33
CA PRO A 54 0.64 -6.17 -12.00
C PRO A 54 -0.59 -6.73 -11.29
N HIS A 55 -1.48 -5.83 -10.89
CA HIS A 55 -2.75 -6.19 -10.25
C HIS A 55 -3.79 -5.10 -10.45
N LEU A 56 -5.03 -5.37 -10.03
CA LEU A 56 -6.11 -4.39 -9.97
C LEU A 56 -6.96 -4.56 -8.70
N HIS A 57 -7.77 -3.53 -8.43
CA HIS A 57 -8.77 -3.50 -7.37
C HIS A 57 -10.17 -3.34 -7.98
N ARG A 58 -11.15 -4.12 -7.57
CA ARG A 58 -12.55 -4.05 -8.05
C ARG A 58 -13.38 -3.10 -7.20
N GLY A 59 -13.14 -3.08 -5.89
CA GLY A 59 -13.92 -2.36 -4.89
C GLY A 59 -13.25 -1.14 -4.31
N MET A 60 -11.95 -0.93 -4.59
CA MET A 60 -11.11 0.05 -3.91
C MET A 60 -10.42 1.01 -4.88
N GLU A 61 -10.44 2.31 -4.59
CA GLU A 61 -9.48 3.27 -5.14
C GLU A 61 -8.18 3.23 -4.33
N GLU A 62 -7.05 3.33 -5.03
CA GLU A 62 -5.73 3.46 -4.41
C GLU A 62 -5.06 4.75 -4.88
N SER A 63 -4.49 5.52 -3.97
CA SER A 63 -3.74 6.72 -4.33
C SER A 63 -2.42 6.81 -3.59
N PHE A 64 -1.46 7.46 -4.24
CA PHE A 64 -0.07 7.56 -3.83
C PHE A 64 0.33 9.02 -3.72
N PHE A 65 1.00 9.40 -2.64
CA PHE A 65 1.69 10.67 -2.52
C PHE A 65 3.16 10.41 -2.19
N VAL A 66 4.07 10.78 -3.09
CA VAL A 66 5.51 10.50 -2.93
C VAL A 66 6.10 11.44 -1.89
N LEU A 67 6.61 10.86 -0.80
CA LEU A 67 7.25 11.59 0.29
C LEU A 67 8.75 11.77 0.06
N ASP A 68 9.40 10.77 -0.53
CA ASP A 68 10.83 10.74 -0.80
C ASP A 68 11.16 9.77 -1.93
N GLY A 69 12.22 10.05 -2.68
CA GLY A 69 12.64 9.25 -3.82
C GLY A 69 11.79 9.46 -5.09
N GLU A 70 11.81 8.46 -5.95
CA GLU A 70 11.07 8.44 -7.21
C GLU A 70 10.52 7.04 -7.49
N PHE A 71 9.36 7.00 -8.13
CA PHE A 71 8.67 5.78 -8.52
C PHE A 71 8.33 5.80 -10.00
N ALA A 72 8.47 4.64 -10.63
CA ALA A 72 7.88 4.33 -11.92
C ALA A 72 6.55 3.60 -11.70
N PHE A 73 5.51 4.09 -12.36
CA PHE A 73 4.16 3.52 -12.34
C PHE A 73 3.75 3.15 -13.76
N THR A 74 3.07 2.01 -13.88
CA THR A 74 2.20 1.73 -15.01
C THR A 74 0.76 1.75 -14.49
N ILE A 75 -0.11 2.56 -15.08
CA ILE A 75 -1.52 2.72 -14.68
C ILE A 75 -2.36 2.60 -15.96
N GLY A 76 -3.04 1.47 -16.13
CA GLY A 76 -3.66 1.10 -17.39
C GLY A 76 -2.61 1.06 -18.50
N GLU A 77 -2.76 1.93 -19.50
CA GLU A 77 -1.83 2.08 -20.62
C GLU A 77 -0.80 3.20 -20.42
N GLN A 78 -0.85 3.90 -19.28
CA GLN A 78 0.02 5.05 -19.02
C GLN A 78 1.25 4.63 -18.22
N GLU A 79 2.42 5.01 -18.70
CA GLU A 79 3.66 4.99 -17.94
C GLU A 79 3.94 6.38 -17.36
N VAL A 80 4.16 6.44 -16.05
CA VAL A 80 4.35 7.70 -15.33
C VAL A 80 5.50 7.55 -14.35
N THR A 81 6.40 8.53 -14.34
CA THR A 81 7.41 8.67 -13.30
C THR A 81 6.99 9.79 -12.35
N GLY A 82 7.00 9.51 -11.04
CA GLY A 82 6.64 10.48 -10.01
C GLY A 82 7.72 10.57 -8.93
N GLY A 83 8.36 11.73 -8.81
CA GLY A 83 9.28 12.06 -7.72
C GLY A 83 8.54 12.68 -6.51
N THR A 84 9.30 13.04 -5.47
CA THR A 84 8.79 13.73 -4.27
C THR A 84 7.77 14.84 -4.58
N GLY A 85 6.63 14.79 -3.89
CA GLY A 85 5.51 15.73 -4.07
C GLY A 85 4.52 15.35 -5.17
N SER A 86 4.79 14.30 -5.94
CA SER A 86 3.84 13.77 -6.93
C SER A 86 2.67 13.07 -6.25
N TYR A 87 1.47 13.29 -6.80
CA TYR A 87 0.26 12.56 -6.43
C TYR A 87 -0.22 11.72 -7.62
N LEU A 88 -0.62 10.48 -7.36
CA LEU A 88 -1.19 9.58 -8.34
C LEU A 88 -2.46 8.94 -7.77
N LEU A 89 -3.47 8.77 -8.62
CA LEU A 89 -4.69 8.04 -8.29
C LEU A 89 -4.83 6.89 -9.28
N VAL A 90 -5.06 5.69 -8.75
CA VAL A 90 -5.44 4.51 -9.50
C VAL A 90 -6.94 4.27 -9.27
N PRO A 91 -7.79 4.53 -10.28
CA PRO A 91 -9.20 4.20 -10.18
C PRO A 91 -9.44 2.70 -10.08
N ARG A 92 -10.61 2.31 -9.56
CA ARG A 92 -11.09 0.92 -9.60
C ARG A 92 -11.02 0.35 -11.02
N ASP A 93 -10.88 -0.97 -11.09
CA ASP A 93 -10.78 -1.75 -12.31
C ASP A 93 -9.62 -1.33 -13.24
N THR A 94 -8.62 -0.61 -12.72
CA THR A 94 -7.45 -0.17 -13.48
C THR A 94 -6.22 -1.02 -13.12
N PRO A 95 -5.70 -1.85 -14.05
CA PRO A 95 -4.43 -2.54 -13.86
C PRO A 95 -3.31 -1.57 -13.54
N HIS A 96 -2.48 -1.89 -12.56
CA HIS A 96 -1.34 -1.07 -12.21
C HIS A 96 -0.20 -1.87 -11.57
N VAL A 97 1.00 -1.29 -11.62
CA VAL A 97 2.20 -1.78 -10.95
C VAL A 97 3.08 -0.59 -10.57
N LEU A 98 3.80 -0.70 -9.45
CA LEU A 98 4.76 0.30 -9.00
C LEU A 98 6.13 -0.28 -8.69
N ALA A 99 7.16 0.48 -9.03
CA ALA A 99 8.54 0.21 -8.69
C ALA A 99 9.23 1.49 -8.20
N ALA A 100 9.97 1.41 -7.10
CA ALA A 100 10.87 2.49 -6.71
C ALA A 100 12.07 2.52 -7.66
N THR A 101 12.49 3.71 -8.11
CA THR A 101 13.68 3.89 -8.95
C THR A 101 14.91 4.31 -8.14
N THR A 102 14.72 4.63 -6.85
CA THR A 102 15.77 5.05 -5.92
C THR A 102 16.00 4.02 -4.80
N GLU A 103 17.22 3.97 -4.26
CA GLU A 103 17.61 3.07 -3.14
C GLU A 103 16.87 3.35 -1.83
N HIS A 104 16.34 4.56 -1.69
CA HIS A 104 15.46 4.96 -0.61
C HIS A 104 14.27 5.67 -1.24
N ALA A 105 13.09 5.06 -1.12
CA ALA A 105 11.84 5.64 -1.59
C ALA A 105 10.76 5.51 -0.51
N ARG A 106 9.88 6.51 -0.43
CA ARG A 106 8.78 6.56 0.54
C ARG A 106 7.55 7.20 -0.08
N CYS A 107 6.38 6.64 0.16
CA CYS A 107 5.11 7.22 -0.25
C CYS A 107 4.03 7.01 0.82
N LEU A 108 3.05 7.90 0.86
CA LEU A 108 1.77 7.64 1.50
C LEU A 108 0.85 6.94 0.51
N VAL A 109 0.19 5.90 0.98
CA VAL A 109 -0.83 5.16 0.24
C VAL A 109 -2.15 5.31 0.97
N LEU A 110 -3.16 5.82 0.26
CA LEU A 110 -4.54 5.91 0.73
C LEU A 110 -5.40 4.94 -0.08
N MET A 111 -6.04 4.03 0.65
CA MET A 111 -6.93 2.98 0.16
C MET A 111 -8.35 3.28 0.59
N VAL A 112 -9.30 3.34 -0.34
CA VAL A 112 -10.71 3.67 -0.06
C VAL A 112 -11.64 2.71 -0.79
N PRO A 113 -12.53 1.96 -0.10
CA PRO A 113 -12.62 1.82 1.36
C PRO A 113 -11.37 1.15 1.95
N GLY A 114 -11.25 1.15 3.28
CA GLY A 114 -10.18 0.42 3.98
C GLY A 114 -10.42 -1.10 3.97
N GLY A 115 -9.45 -1.85 4.51
CA GLY A 115 -9.51 -3.31 4.66
C GLY A 115 -8.32 -4.04 4.02
N GLN A 116 -7.63 -3.43 3.06
CA GLN A 116 -6.48 -4.04 2.41
C GLN A 116 -5.26 -4.19 3.34
N GLU A 117 -5.17 -3.41 4.43
CA GLU A 117 -4.16 -3.55 5.48
C GLU A 117 -4.07 -4.99 6.03
N GLU A 118 -5.20 -5.69 6.08
CA GLU A 118 -5.28 -7.06 6.59
C GLU A 118 -4.52 -8.04 5.70
N MET A 119 -4.50 -7.81 4.38
CA MET A 119 -3.66 -8.57 3.44
C MET A 119 -2.19 -8.48 3.83
N PHE A 120 -1.71 -7.27 4.09
CA PHE A 120 -0.31 -7.04 4.44
C PHE A 120 0.01 -7.61 5.82
N TYR A 121 -0.91 -7.52 6.79
CA TYR A 121 -0.75 -8.19 8.09
C TYR A 121 -0.58 -9.70 7.96
N GLU A 122 -1.38 -10.34 7.11
CA GLU A 122 -1.31 -11.77 6.86
C GLU A 122 -0.01 -12.17 6.17
N LEU A 123 0.39 -11.43 5.12
CA LEU A 123 1.66 -11.64 4.42
C LEU A 123 2.85 -11.45 5.37
N GLY A 124 2.88 -10.38 6.15
CA GLY A 124 3.97 -10.11 7.10
C GLY A 124 4.08 -11.17 8.19
N ALA A 125 2.96 -11.79 8.61
CA ALA A 125 2.97 -12.89 9.57
C ALA A 125 3.60 -14.18 9.02
N LEU A 126 3.64 -14.36 7.69
CA LEU A 126 4.30 -15.48 7.01
C LEU A 126 5.81 -15.23 6.77
N GLY A 127 6.29 -14.01 7.04
CA GLY A 127 7.69 -13.61 6.86
C GLY A 127 7.92 -12.73 5.63
N ALA A 128 9.07 -12.06 5.60
CA ALA A 128 9.37 -10.99 4.65
C ALA A 128 9.41 -11.43 3.17
N ASP A 129 9.59 -12.72 2.88
CA ASP A 129 9.61 -13.24 1.50
C ASP A 129 8.24 -13.69 0.99
N SER A 130 7.18 -13.65 1.81
CA SER A 130 5.84 -14.13 1.44
C SER A 130 5.24 -13.37 0.25
N LEU A 131 5.50 -12.07 0.13
CA LEU A 131 5.04 -11.24 -0.99
C LEU A 131 5.74 -11.60 -2.31
N ARG A 132 6.94 -12.17 -2.24
CA ARG A 132 7.73 -12.61 -3.41
C ARG A 132 7.33 -14.00 -3.89
N ASP A 133 6.80 -14.85 -3.02
CA ASP A 133 6.27 -16.16 -3.41
C ASP A 133 4.97 -15.98 -4.22
N PRO A 134 4.94 -16.32 -5.53
CA PRO A 134 3.78 -16.08 -6.36
C PRO A 134 2.54 -16.87 -5.92
N ALA A 135 2.72 -18.07 -5.35
CA ALA A 135 1.62 -18.92 -4.91
C ALA A 135 1.00 -18.39 -3.61
N VAL A 136 1.85 -18.03 -2.64
CA VAL A 136 1.40 -17.41 -1.38
C VAL A 136 0.71 -16.08 -1.66
N ARG A 137 1.33 -15.22 -2.47
CA ARG A 137 0.75 -13.94 -2.85
C ARG A 137 -0.61 -14.11 -3.50
N ALA A 138 -0.72 -14.93 -4.55
CA ALA A 138 -1.97 -15.09 -5.28
C ALA A 138 -3.11 -15.64 -4.39
N ALA A 139 -2.80 -16.57 -3.49
CA ALA A 139 -3.78 -17.13 -2.56
C ALA A 139 -4.29 -16.09 -1.54
N ILE A 140 -3.42 -15.17 -1.10
CA ILE A 140 -3.76 -14.16 -0.10
C ILE A 140 -4.40 -12.94 -0.76
N SER A 141 -3.76 -12.36 -1.77
CA SER A 141 -4.15 -11.06 -2.34
C SER A 141 -5.56 -11.06 -2.94
N ALA A 142 -5.97 -12.19 -3.54
CA ALA A 142 -7.31 -12.35 -4.11
C ALA A 142 -8.45 -12.25 -3.08
N ARG A 143 -8.17 -12.48 -1.78
CA ARG A 143 -9.17 -12.31 -0.71
C ARG A 143 -9.36 -10.86 -0.29
N TYR A 144 -8.44 -9.96 -0.64
CA TYR A 144 -8.39 -8.57 -0.19
C TYR A 144 -8.38 -7.58 -1.35
N ASP A 145 -9.13 -7.91 -2.42
CA ASP A 145 -9.31 -7.05 -3.59
C ASP A 145 -8.00 -6.64 -4.29
N SER A 146 -6.91 -7.39 -4.13
CA SER A 146 -5.68 -7.21 -4.91
C SER A 146 -5.55 -8.39 -5.87
N VAL A 147 -6.13 -8.22 -7.06
CA VAL A 147 -6.29 -9.29 -8.05
C VAL A 147 -5.13 -9.23 -9.04
N PRO A 148 -4.23 -10.23 -9.07
CA PRO A 148 -3.15 -10.26 -10.06
C PRO A 148 -3.70 -10.28 -11.50
N VAL A 149 -3.01 -9.59 -12.41
CA VAL A 149 -3.34 -9.54 -13.85
C VAL A 149 -2.22 -10.09 -14.72
#